data_AF-A0A6I3C260-F1
#
_entry.id   AF-A0A6I3C260-F1
#
_cell.length_a   1.000
_cell.length_b   1.000
_cell.length_c   1.000
_cell.angle_alpha   90.00
_cell.angle_beta   90.00
_cell.angle_gamma   90.00
#
_symmetry.space_group_name_H-M   'P 1'
#
loop_
_entity.id
_entity.type
_entity.pdbx_description
1 polymer ?
#
loop_
_entity_poly.entity_id
_entity_poly.type
_entity_poly.pdbx_seq_one_letter_code
_entity_poly.pdbx_strand_id
1 'polypeptide(L)'
;MGIYADQVLPRLIDKLCGAKDMTVLRERAVEGLHGTVLEIGFGSGLNVPVYPPEVERVHAVDPAVVGRKLAAKRIAASKVPIDFVGLDGQQIPLP
;
A
#
# COMPACT_ATOMS: atom_id res chain seq x y z
N MET A 1 -19.88 0.91 -1.02
CA MET A 1 -20.60 -0.19 -1.69
C MET A 1 -21.18 0.30 -3.00
N GLY A 2 -20.76 -0.31 -4.11
CA GLY A 2 -21.24 0.01 -5.45
C GLY A 2 -20.13 -0.20 -6.49
N ILE A 3 -20.50 -0.56 -7.72
CA ILE A 3 -19.56 -0.88 -8.81
C ILE A 3 -18.48 0.20 -8.98
N TYR A 4 -18.87 1.48 -8.85
CA TYR A 4 -17.91 2.58 -8.89
C TYR A 4 -16.85 2.46 -7.77
N ALA A 5 -17.28 2.45 -6.51
CA ALA A 5 -16.38 2.41 -5.35
C ALA A 5 -15.55 1.12 -5.30
N ASP A 6 -16.15 -0.01 -5.67
CA ASP A 6 -15.55 -1.33 -5.45
C ASP A 6 -14.65 -1.76 -6.62
N GLN A 7 -14.91 -1.27 -7.85
CA GLN A 7 -14.19 -1.71 -9.06
C GLN A 7 -13.54 -0.57 -9.85
N VAL A 8 -14.25 0.55 -10.06
CA VAL A 8 -13.79 1.62 -10.95
C VAL A 8 -12.77 2.51 -10.24
N LEU A 9 -13.13 3.02 -9.05
CA LEU A 9 -12.34 3.97 -8.30
C LEU A 9 -10.93 3.44 -7.95
N PRO A 10 -10.75 2.19 -7.44
CA PRO A 10 -9.41 1.70 -7.10
C PRO A 10 -8.48 1.59 -8.31
N ARG A 11 -9.03 1.27 -9.49
CA ARG A 11 -8.26 1.19 -10.76
C ARG A 11 -7.90 2.56 -11.29
N LEU A 12 -8.81 3.53 -11.15
CA LEU A 12 -8.54 4.90 -11.54
C LEU A 12 -7.45 5.50 -10.65
N ILE A 13 -7.55 5.30 -9.32
CA ILE A 13 -6.53 5.75 -8.36
C ILE A 13 -5.18 5.10 -8.67
N ASP A 14 -5.10 3.78 -8.88
CA ASP A 14 -3.85 3.11 -9.23
C ASP A 14 -3.18 3.74 -10.46
N LYS A 15 -3.97 4.07 -11.49
CA LYS A 15 -3.45 4.66 -12.73
C LYS A 15 -3.04 6.13 -12.56
N LEU A 16 -3.88 6.94 -11.93
CA LEU A 16 -3.62 8.39 -11.75
C LEU A 16 -2.49 8.63 -10.76
N CYS A 17 -2.53 7.95 -9.62
CA CYS A 17 -1.50 8.08 -8.59
C CYS A 17 -0.23 7.32 -8.95
N GLY A 18 -0.27 6.33 -9.85
CA GLY A 18 0.90 5.58 -10.33
C GLY A 18 1.75 6.30 -11.38
N ALA A 19 1.48 7.58 -11.68
CA ALA A 19 2.29 8.38 -12.59
C ALA A 19 3.73 8.52 -12.08
N LYS A 20 4.70 8.52 -13.00
CA LYS A 20 6.15 8.56 -12.69
C LYS A 20 6.54 9.76 -11.81
N ASP A 21 5.90 10.90 -12.02
CA ASP A 21 6.18 12.12 -11.26
C ASP A 21 5.86 11.98 -9.77
N MET A 22 4.96 11.05 -9.42
CA MET A 22 4.62 10.77 -8.03
C MET A 22 5.65 9.89 -7.33
N THR A 23 6.54 9.21 -8.07
CA THR A 23 7.57 8.34 -7.47
C THR A 23 8.51 9.13 -6.56
N VAL A 24 8.96 10.32 -6.97
CA VAL A 24 9.85 11.17 -6.15
C VAL A 24 9.18 11.56 -4.84
N LEU A 25 7.89 11.85 -4.85
CA LEU A 25 7.14 12.16 -3.63
C LEU A 25 6.99 10.93 -2.73
N ARG A 26 6.88 9.73 -3.31
CA ARG A 26 6.82 8.48 -2.55
C ARG A 26 8.15 8.14 -1.90
N GLU A 27 9.25 8.24 -2.64
CA GLU A 27 10.60 8.02 -2.11
C GLU A 27 10.85 8.94 -0.91
N ARG A 28 10.47 10.22 -1.01
CA ARG A 28 10.54 11.17 0.12
C ARG A 28 9.61 10.80 1.28
N ALA A 29 8.43 10.25 1.00
CA ALA A 29 7.47 9.89 2.04
C ALA A 29 7.91 8.67 2.86
N VAL A 30 8.68 7.76 2.24
CA VAL A 30 9.19 6.55 2.89
C VAL A 30 10.63 6.68 3.39
N GLU A 31 11.27 7.83 3.15
CA GLU A 31 12.63 8.10 3.58
C GLU A 31 12.78 7.96 5.11
N GLY A 32 13.80 7.22 5.55
CA GLY A 32 14.10 7.00 6.97
C GLY A 32 13.20 5.98 7.70
N LEU A 33 12.22 5.40 7.01
CA LEU A 33 11.45 4.28 7.56
C LEU A 33 12.35 3.07 7.80
N HIS A 34 12.17 2.40 8.93
CA HIS A 34 12.96 1.25 9.34
C HIS A 34 12.13 0.32 10.25
N GLY A 35 12.54 -0.95 10.35
CA GLY A 35 11.90 -1.93 11.22
C GLY A 35 10.51 -2.32 10.74
N THR A 36 9.54 -2.41 11.66
CA THR A 36 8.15 -2.75 11.34
C THR A 36 7.31 -1.49 11.10
N VAL A 37 6.76 -1.35 9.90
CA VAL A 37 5.97 -0.19 9.46
C VAL A 37 4.50 -0.54 9.37
N LEU A 38 3.63 0.36 9.83
CA LEU A 38 2.19 0.29 9.60
C LEU A 38 1.80 1.24 8.46
N GLU A 39 1.21 0.70 7.39
CA GLU A 39 0.70 1.50 6.26
C GLU A 39 -0.82 1.48 6.24
N ILE A 40 -1.41 2.64 6.53
CA ILE A 40 -2.86 2.88 6.46
C ILE A 40 -3.21 3.46 5.09
N GLY A 41 -4.17 2.85 4.41
CA GLY A 41 -4.51 3.21 3.04
C GLY A 41 -3.55 2.60 2.02
N PHE A 42 -3.12 1.36 2.25
CA PHE A 42 -2.15 0.64 1.41
C PHE A 42 -2.55 0.59 -0.08
N GLY A 43 -3.85 0.58 -0.36
CA GLY A 43 -4.41 0.66 -1.69
C GLY A 43 -3.82 -0.38 -2.64
N SER A 44 -3.28 0.09 -3.77
CA SER A 44 -2.64 -0.76 -4.80
C SER A 44 -1.14 -0.96 -4.59
N GLY A 45 -0.59 -0.61 -3.42
CA GLY A 45 0.80 -0.87 -3.05
C GLY A 45 1.81 -0.08 -3.89
N LEU A 46 1.52 1.18 -4.20
CA LEU A 46 2.41 2.02 -5.03
C LEU A 46 3.70 2.42 -4.31
N ASN A 47 3.74 2.32 -2.97
CA ASN A 47 4.94 2.59 -2.17
C ASN A 47 5.88 1.36 -2.10
N VAL A 48 5.36 0.16 -2.38
CA VAL A 48 6.11 -1.10 -2.28
C VAL A 48 7.45 -1.11 -3.01
N PRO A 49 7.56 -0.59 -4.25
CA PRO A 49 8.83 -0.60 -4.97
C PRO A 49 9.89 0.35 -4.40
N VAL A 50 9.52 1.28 -3.52
CA VAL A 50 10.39 2.34 -3.03
C VAL A 50 10.64 2.27 -1.52
N TYR A 51 10.16 1.23 -0.83
CA TYR A 51 10.49 1.05 0.59
C TYR A 51 12.01 0.98 0.79
N PRO A 52 12.55 1.66 1.81
CA PRO A 52 13.95 1.55 2.17
C PRO A 52 14.32 0.11 2.57
N PRO A 53 15.58 -0.31 2.35
CA PRO A 53 16.05 -1.64 2.75
C PRO A 53 16.03 -1.86 4.28
N GLU A 54 15.99 -0.79 5.07
CA GLU A 54 15.89 -0.83 6.53
C GLU A 54 14.50 -1.26 7.03
N VAL A 55 13.48 -1.28 6.15
CA VAL A 55 12.15 -1.79 6.48
C VAL A 55 12.16 -3.31 6.49
N GLU A 56 11.84 -3.89 7.64
CA GLU A 56 11.84 -5.34 7.90
C GLU A 56 10.48 -5.98 7.65
N ARG A 57 9.39 -5.23 7.86
CA ARG A 57 8.01 -5.71 7.67
C ARG A 57 7.05 -4.54 7.47
N VAL A 58 6.01 -4.75 6.67
CA VAL A 58 4.86 -3.84 6.58
C VAL A 58 3.57 -4.52 7.01
N HIS A 59 2.88 -3.92 7.97
CA HIS A 59 1.48 -4.20 8.27
C HIS A 59 0.59 -3.26 7.46
N ALA A 60 -0.19 -3.80 6.55
CA ALA A 60 -1.07 -3.05 5.66
C ALA A 60 -2.50 -3.02 6.19
N VAL A 61 -3.13 -1.85 6.13
CA VAL A 61 -4.56 -1.64 6.42
C VAL A 61 -5.21 -0.95 5.24
N ASP A 62 -6.21 -1.59 4.63
CA ASP A 62 -6.96 -0.99 3.53
C ASP A 62 -8.32 -1.69 3.31
N PRO A 63 -9.43 -0.94 3.15
CA PRO A 63 -10.73 -1.52 2.89
C PRO A 63 -10.92 -2.01 1.44
N ALA A 64 -10.11 -1.55 0.48
CA ALA A 64 -10.29 -1.82 -0.95
C ALA A 64 -9.70 -3.17 -1.37
N VAL A 65 -10.56 -4.19 -1.41
CA VAL A 65 -10.21 -5.54 -1.89
C VAL A 65 -9.59 -5.53 -3.30
N VAL A 66 -10.08 -4.67 -4.20
CA VAL A 66 -9.49 -4.54 -5.54
C VAL A 66 -8.12 -3.86 -5.52
N GLY A 67 -7.88 -2.91 -4.61
CA GLY A 67 -6.56 -2.34 -4.37
C GLY A 67 -5.56 -3.43 -4.01
N ARG A 68 -5.89 -4.27 -3.02
CA ARG A 68 -5.07 -5.43 -2.64
C ARG A 68 -4.78 -6.38 -3.81
N LYS A 69 -5.76 -6.65 -4.68
CA LYS A 69 -5.55 -7.47 -5.88
C LYS A 69 -4.58 -6.81 -6.87
N LEU A 70 -4.67 -5.49 -7.06
CA LEU A 70 -3.74 -4.74 -7.91
C LEU A 70 -2.32 -4.74 -7.33
N ALA A 71 -2.20 -4.69 -6.00
CA ALA A 71 -0.92 -4.71 -5.30
C ALA A 71 -0.20 -6.06 -5.41
N ALA A 72 -0.90 -7.16 -5.69
CA ALA A 72 -0.36 -8.53 -5.60
C ALA A 72 0.96 -8.72 -6.35
N LYS A 73 1.11 -8.17 -7.56
CA LYS A 73 2.37 -8.25 -8.33
C LYS A 73 3.51 -7.48 -7.67
N ARG A 74 3.23 -6.32 -7.08
CA ARG A 74 4.22 -5.48 -6.39
C ARG A 74 4.65 -6.14 -5.09
N ILE A 75 3.70 -6.68 -4.34
CA ILE A 75 3.96 -7.46 -3.12
C ILE A 75 4.82 -8.68 -3.44
N ALA A 76 4.48 -9.45 -4.47
CA ALA A 76 5.26 -10.63 -4.86
C ALA A 76 6.69 -10.32 -5.30
N ALA A 77 6.95 -9.10 -5.78
CA ALA A 77 8.28 -8.63 -6.14
C ALA A 77 9.04 -7.97 -4.98
N SER A 78 8.37 -7.72 -3.84
CA SER A 78 8.94 -7.08 -2.67
C SER A 78 9.87 -8.01 -1.92
N LYS A 79 10.98 -7.45 -1.39
CA LYS A 79 11.81 -8.13 -0.38
C LYS A 79 11.24 -7.97 1.02
N VAL A 80 10.44 -6.93 1.24
CA VAL A 80 9.78 -6.65 2.51
C VAL A 80 8.51 -7.48 2.60
N PRO A 81 8.34 -8.33 3.64
CA PRO A 81 7.10 -9.05 3.88
C PRO A 81 5.97 -8.07 4.23
N ILE A 82 4.81 -8.27 3.60
CA ILE A 82 3.65 -7.38 3.73
C ILE A 82 2.43 -8.20 4.16
N ASP A 83 1.92 -7.91 5.35
CA ASP A 83 0.77 -8.58 5.96
C ASP A 83 -0.43 -7.64 6.06
N PHE A 84 -1.59 -8.04 5.54
CA PHE A 84 -2.82 -7.27 5.72
C PHE A 84 -3.44 -7.59 7.07
N VAL A 85 -3.42 -6.61 7.99
CA VAL A 85 -3.83 -6.79 9.38
C VAL A 85 -5.22 -6.22 9.69
N GLY A 86 -5.81 -5.43 8.78
CA GLY A 86 -7.12 -4.85 9.01
C GLY A 86 -7.73 -4.22 7.76
N LEU A 87 -9.04 -3.94 7.85
CA LEU A 87 -9.79 -3.18 6.84
C LEU A 87 -10.05 -1.73 7.29
N ASP A 88 -10.06 -1.49 8.59
CA ASP A 88 -10.39 -0.19 9.19
C ASP A 88 -9.18 0.42 9.89
N GLY A 89 -8.82 1.64 9.50
CA GLY A 89 -7.73 2.39 10.14
C GLY A 89 -8.08 2.90 11.54
N GLN A 90 -9.37 2.91 11.92
CA GLN A 90 -9.81 3.34 13.25
C GLN A 90 -9.63 2.25 14.32
N GLN A 91 -9.55 0.99 13.91
CA GLN A 91 -9.37 -0.15 14.81
C GLN A 91 -8.40 -1.15 14.18
N ILE A 92 -7.15 -1.10 14.64
CA ILE A 92 -6.06 -1.90 14.10
C ILE A 92 -5.70 -2.97 15.14
N PRO A 93 -5.83 -4.27 14.81
CA PRO A 93 -5.59 -5.37 15.76
C PRO A 93 -4.08 -5.66 15.86
N LEU A 94 -3.32 -4.66 16.27
CA LEU A 94 -1.91 -4.77 16.61
C LEU A 94 -1.72 -4.45 18.11
N PRO A 95 -0.74 -5.07 18.77
CA PRO A 95 -0.47 -4.88 20.20
C PRO A 95 -0.06 -3.45 20.56
#